data_AF-A0AAE9LP89-F1
#
_entry.id   AF-A0AAE9LP89-F1
#
_cell.length_a   1.000
_cell.length_b   1.000
_cell.length_c   1.000
_cell.angle_alpha   90.00
_cell.angle_beta   90.00
_cell.angle_gamma   90.00
#
_symmetry.space_group_name_H-M   'P 1'
#
loop_
_entity.id
_entity.type
_entity.pdbx_description
1 polymer ?
#
loop_
_entity_poly.entity_id
_entity_poly.type
_entity_poly.pdbx_seq_one_letter_code
_entity_poly.pdbx_strand_id
1 'polypeptide(L)'
;MSTEDGELGGVKHFALWPLTQAAASCFGVNEWPEELNIPQGWIEFEVEDIAEASVHLASNGYQLLVNNRVEPWGQTVTRFLSPEGILTGLTVTPWLRASN
;
A
#
# COMPACT_ATOMS: atom_id res chain seq x y z
N MET A 1 8.12 -5.73 3.60
CA MET A 1 8.81 -6.68 4.49
C MET A 1 7.83 -6.92 5.62
N SER A 2 7.34 -8.14 5.84
CA SER A 2 6.42 -8.43 6.94
C SER A 2 7.16 -8.42 8.27
N THR A 3 6.43 -8.28 9.38
CA THR A 3 6.91 -8.59 10.75
C THR A 3 7.74 -9.88 10.76
N GLU A 4 8.87 -9.91 11.47
CA GLU A 4 9.74 -11.10 11.55
C GLU A 4 8.99 -12.29 12.15
N ASP A 5 9.32 -13.51 11.72
CA ASP A 5 8.65 -14.73 12.19
C ASP A 5 8.74 -14.85 13.72
N GLY A 6 7.59 -14.89 14.39
CA GLY A 6 7.51 -15.08 15.83
C GLY A 6 7.51 -13.82 16.69
N GLU A 7 7.52 -12.60 16.12
CA GLU A 7 7.36 -11.37 16.92
C GLU A 7 5.98 -11.30 17.61
N LEU A 8 4.93 -11.87 17.00
CA LEU A 8 3.63 -12.01 17.65
C LEU A 8 3.52 -13.38 18.31
N GLY A 9 3.89 -13.44 19.59
CA GLY A 9 3.84 -14.66 20.38
C GLY A 9 2.44 -15.31 20.41
N GLY A 10 2.42 -16.65 20.43
CA GLY A 10 1.19 -17.44 20.59
C GLY A 10 0.40 -17.71 19.30
N VAL A 11 0.81 -17.14 18.17
CA VAL A 11 0.19 -17.42 16.85
C VAL A 11 1.25 -17.57 15.77
N LYS A 12 0.97 -18.42 14.78
CA LYS A 12 1.71 -18.38 13.51
C LYS A 12 1.10 -17.29 12.65
N HIS A 13 1.93 -16.47 12.03
CA HIS A 13 1.47 -15.40 11.16
C HIS A 13 2.29 -15.38 9.87
N PHE A 14 1.67 -14.92 8.79
CA PHE A 14 2.32 -14.66 7.52
C PHE A 14 1.75 -13.35 6.97
N ALA A 15 2.59 -12.57 6.29
CA ALA A 15 2.22 -11.27 5.72
C ALA A 15 1.61 -10.27 6.73
N LEU A 16 1.97 -10.37 8.01
CA LEU A 16 1.60 -9.36 9.00
C LEU A 16 2.38 -8.07 8.72
N TRP A 17 1.65 -6.97 8.55
CA TRP A 17 2.20 -5.64 8.30
C TRP A 17 1.90 -4.72 9.49
N PRO A 18 2.88 -4.39 10.33
CA PRO A 18 2.70 -3.46 11.43
C PRO A 18 2.27 -2.07 10.93
N LEU A 19 1.46 -1.38 11.73
CA LEU A 19 1.00 -0.02 11.40
C LEU A 19 2.18 0.94 11.16
N THR A 20 3.27 0.80 11.92
CA THR A 20 4.49 1.60 11.74
C THR A 20 5.12 1.41 10.36
N GLN A 21 5.06 0.20 9.80
CA GLN A 21 5.57 -0.08 8.46
C GLN A 21 4.60 0.41 7.37
N ALA A 22 3.30 0.37 7.62
CA ALA A 22 2.31 0.99 6.73
C ALA A 22 2.48 2.52 6.69
N ALA A 23 2.74 3.14 7.84
CA ALA A 23 3.06 4.57 7.94
C ALA A 23 4.36 4.91 7.21
N ALA A 24 5.43 4.12 7.42
CA ALA A 24 6.70 4.34 6.75
C ALA A 24 6.56 4.20 5.23
N SER A 25 5.79 3.21 4.78
CA SER A 25 5.46 3.03 3.37
C SER A 25 4.68 4.21 2.81
N CYS A 26 3.67 4.74 3.49
CA CYS A 26 2.85 5.82 2.93
C CYS A 26 3.53 7.20 3.04
N PHE A 27 4.15 7.50 4.18
CA PHE A 27 4.52 8.84 4.58
C PHE A 27 6.03 9.02 4.84
N GLY A 28 6.81 7.93 4.88
CA GLY A 28 8.24 7.98 5.23
C GLY A 28 8.53 8.22 6.72
N VAL A 29 7.52 8.11 7.59
CA VAL A 29 7.63 8.23 9.05
C VAL A 29 7.02 7.01 9.74
N ASN A 30 7.33 6.78 11.01
CA ASN A 30 6.87 5.56 11.70
C ASN A 30 5.47 5.74 12.33
N GLU A 31 4.97 6.97 12.41
CA GLU A 31 3.70 7.32 13.00
C GLU A 31 2.61 7.41 11.93
N TRP A 32 1.49 6.71 12.15
CA TRP A 32 0.31 6.89 11.32
C TRP A 32 -0.38 8.22 11.69
N PRO A 33 -0.71 9.11 10.73
CA PRO A 33 -1.36 10.38 11.03
C PRO A 33 -2.67 10.20 11.79
N GLU A 34 -2.87 10.98 12.85
CA GLU A 34 -4.08 10.89 13.70
C GLU A 34 -5.36 11.34 12.98
N GLU A 35 -5.21 12.12 11.91
CA GLU A 35 -6.32 12.59 11.08
C GLU A 35 -6.87 11.50 10.14
N LEU A 36 -6.14 10.39 9.99
CA LEU A 36 -6.50 9.28 9.12
C LEU A 36 -6.95 8.06 9.94
N ASN A 37 -8.01 7.39 9.48
CA ASN A 37 -8.44 6.14 10.07
C ASN A 37 -7.32 5.09 10.04
N ILE A 38 -7.15 4.35 11.14
CA ILE A 38 -6.17 3.27 11.23
C ILE A 38 -6.65 2.09 10.36
N PRO A 39 -5.88 1.66 9.34
CA PRO A 39 -6.29 0.56 8.49
C PRO A 39 -6.29 -0.77 9.26
N GLN A 40 -7.31 -1.58 9.02
CA GLN A 40 -7.41 -2.95 9.59
C GLN A 40 -6.87 -4.03 8.66
N GLY A 41 -6.45 -3.65 7.45
CA GLY A 41 -5.89 -4.54 6.46
C GLY A 41 -5.24 -3.77 5.32
N TRP A 42 -4.48 -4.49 4.50
CA TRP A 42 -3.84 -3.96 3.31
C TRP A 42 -4.07 -4.92 2.14
N ILE A 43 -4.58 -4.39 1.03
CA ILE A 43 -4.71 -5.10 -0.24
C ILE A 43 -4.04 -4.30 -1.36
N GLU A 44 -3.37 -4.98 -2.29
CA GLU A 44 -2.80 -4.34 -3.48
C GLU A 44 -3.33 -5.02 -4.74
N PHE A 45 -3.73 -4.21 -5.73
CA PHE A 45 -4.25 -4.65 -7.03
C PHE A 45 -3.28 -4.28 -8.14
N GLU A 46 -2.95 -5.23 -9.00
CA GLU A 46 -2.17 -4.97 -10.21
C GLU A 46 -3.07 -4.34 -11.29
N VAL A 47 -2.64 -3.21 -11.87
CA VAL A 47 -3.42 -2.44 -12.86
C VAL A 47 -2.59 -2.11 -14.08
N GLU A 48 -3.15 -2.19 -15.29
CA GLU A 48 -2.39 -2.00 -16.53
C GLU A 48 -1.65 -0.65 -16.59
N ASP A 49 -2.30 0.46 -16.23
CA ASP A 49 -1.68 1.79 -16.19
C ASP A 49 -1.93 2.46 -14.83
N ILE A 50 -0.84 2.67 -14.08
CA ILE A 50 -0.89 3.30 -12.76
C ILE A 50 -1.17 4.80 -12.84
N ALA A 51 -0.73 5.49 -13.90
CA ALA A 51 -0.95 6.92 -14.07
C ALA A 51 -2.43 7.19 -14.34
N GLU A 52 -3.04 6.43 -15.25
CA GLU A 52 -4.47 6.50 -15.52
C GLU A 52 -5.29 6.19 -14.27
N ALA A 53 -4.97 5.09 -13.57
CA ALA A 53 -5.70 4.69 -12.37
C ALA A 53 -5.60 5.73 -11.24
N SER A 54 -4.45 6.37 -11.08
CA SER A 54 -4.24 7.42 -10.06
C SER A 54 -5.07 8.67 -10.35
N VAL A 55 -5.11 9.10 -11.61
CA VAL A 55 -5.96 10.22 -12.05
C VAL A 55 -7.43 9.89 -11.82
N HIS A 56 -7.85 8.67 -12.16
CA HIS A 56 -9.22 8.22 -11.94
C HIS A 56 -9.61 8.29 -10.46
N LEU A 57 -8.78 7.75 -9.56
CA LEU A 57 -9.04 7.82 -8.11
C LEU A 57 -9.12 9.28 -7.61
N ALA A 58 -8.16 10.12 -7.96
CA ALA A 58 -8.18 11.53 -7.56
C ALA A 58 -9.44 12.27 -8.07
N SER A 59 -9.84 12.00 -9.33
CA SER A 59 -11.05 12.61 -9.92
C SER A 59 -12.36 12.17 -9.25
N ASN A 60 -12.37 10.99 -8.62
CA ASN A 60 -13.50 10.48 -7.84
C ASN A 60 -13.45 10.91 -6.36
N GLY A 61 -12.51 11.79 -5.99
CA GLY A 61 -12.43 12.36 -4.65
C GLY A 61 -11.67 11.52 -3.63
N TYR A 62 -10.93 10.48 -4.05
CA TYR A 62 -10.07 9.72 -3.15
C TYR A 62 -8.83 10.53 -2.75
N GLN A 63 -8.54 10.59 -1.45
CA GLN A 63 -7.29 11.12 -0.95
C GLN A 63 -6.18 10.09 -1.20
N LEU A 64 -5.26 10.42 -2.11
CA LEU A 64 -4.08 9.60 -2.37
C LEU A 64 -3.02 9.86 -1.29
N LEU A 65 -2.67 8.81 -0.55
CA LEU A 65 -1.58 8.83 0.44
C LEU A 65 -0.22 8.70 -0.26
N VAL A 66 -0.17 7.90 -1.32
CA VAL A 66 0.96 7.80 -2.24
C VAL A 66 0.40 7.94 -3.65
N ASN A 67 1.01 8.80 -4.47
CA ASN A 67 0.53 9.09 -5.82
C ASN A 67 1.60 8.75 -6.86
N ASN A 68 1.38 7.67 -7.60
CA ASN A 68 2.19 7.22 -8.74
C ASN A 68 3.71 7.22 -8.44
N ARG A 69 4.09 6.65 -7.30
CA ARG A 69 5.47 6.63 -6.82
C ARG A 69 6.17 5.36 -7.27
N VAL A 70 7.40 5.49 -7.77
CA VAL A 70 8.28 4.34 -8.04
C VAL A 70 8.99 3.96 -6.75
N GLU A 71 8.79 2.73 -6.30
CA GLU A 71 9.48 2.14 -5.16
C GLU A 71 10.92 1.75 -5.52
N PRO A 72 11.84 1.65 -4.53
CA PRO A 72 13.26 1.33 -4.79
C PRO A 72 13.50 0.02 -5.56
N TRP A 73 12.57 -0.92 -5.48
CA TRP A 73 12.61 -2.20 -6.19
C TRP A 73 11.94 -2.17 -7.58
N GLY A 74 11.51 -1.00 -8.05
CA GLY A 74 11.02 -0.78 -9.42
C GLY A 74 9.51 -0.95 -9.63
N GLN A 75 8.73 -1.28 -8.60
CA GLN A 75 7.27 -1.27 -8.67
C GLN A 75 6.76 0.17 -8.62
N THR A 76 5.75 0.52 -9.41
CA THR A 76 5.07 1.82 -9.30
C THR A 76 3.76 1.66 -8.57
N VAL A 77 3.49 2.52 -7.59
CA VAL A 77 2.36 2.36 -6.67
C VAL A 77 1.58 3.65 -6.43
N THR A 78 0.28 3.49 -6.23
CA THR A 78 -0.63 4.49 -5.68
C THR A 78 -1.36 3.89 -4.51
N ARG A 79 -1.42 4.59 -3.37
CA ARG A 79 -2.06 4.09 -2.15
C ARG A 79 -3.08 5.08 -1.63
N PHE A 80 -4.19 4.56 -1.13
CA PHE A 80 -5.28 5.33 -0.55
C PHE A 80 -6.01 4.51 0.51
N LEU A 81 -6.82 5.14 1.36
CA LEU A 81 -7.78 4.43 2.20
C LEU A 81 -9.08 4.25 1.42
N SER A 82 -9.55 3.00 1.32
CA SER A 82 -10.89 2.73 0.79
C SER A 82 -11.97 3.26 1.75
N PRO A 83 -13.22 3.41 1.29
CA PRO A 83 -14.33 3.84 2.15
C PRO A 83 -14.55 2.90 3.35
N GLU A 84 -14.17 1.63 3.21
CA GLU A 84 -14.24 0.60 4.25
C GLU A 84 -13.06 0.65 5.24
N GLY A 85 -12.10 1.58 5.04
CA GLY A 85 -10.93 1.73 5.91
C GLY A 85 -9.80 0.74 5.62
N ILE A 86 -9.74 0.16 4.41
CA ILE A 86 -8.64 -0.72 4.00
C ILE A 86 -7.56 0.12 3.31
N LEU A 87 -6.28 -0.08 3.70
CA LEU A 87 -5.17 0.48 2.94
C LEU A 87 -5.09 -0.24 1.59
N THR A 88 -5.48 0.45 0.52
CA THR A 88 -5.54 -0.10 -0.82
C THR A 88 -4.40 0.45 -1.66
N GLY A 89 -3.61 -0.44 -2.25
CA GLY A 89 -2.62 -0.11 -3.26
C GLY A 89 -3.10 -0.47 -4.66
N LEU A 90 -2.80 0.37 -5.65
CA LEU A 90 -2.77 0.00 -7.05
C LEU A 90 -1.31 -0.06 -7.49
N THR A 91 -0.94 -1.08 -8.25
CA THR A 91 0.46 -1.35 -8.59
C THR A 91 0.67 -1.67 -10.05
N VAL A 92 1.82 -1.25 -10.57
CA VAL A 92 2.44 -1.79 -11.78
C VAL A 92 3.73 -2.47 -11.35
N THR A 93 3.81 -3.77 -11.59
CA THR A 93 4.92 -4.64 -11.19
C THR A 93 5.65 -5.13 -12.45
N PRO A 94 6.73 -4.46 -12.89
CA PRO A 94 7.31 -4.70 -14.22
C PRO A 94 7.71 -6.16 -14.47
N TRP A 95 8.25 -6.84 -13.46
CA TRP A 95 8.71 -8.22 -13.60
C TRP A 95 7.57 -9.26 -13.65
N LEU A 96 6.34 -8.91 -13.27
CA LEU A 96 5.16 -9.76 -13.50
C LEU A 96 4.61 -9.65 -14.93
N ARG A 97 5.11 -8.68 -15.70
CA ARG A 97 4.61 -8.37 -17.06
C ARG A 97 5.59 -8.73 -18.16
N ALA A 98 6.84 -8.99 -17.80
CA ALA A 98 7.81 -9.52 -18.75
C ALA A 98 7.28 -10.86 -19.27
N SER A 99 7.14 -10.97 -20.59
CA SER A 99 6.93 -12.27 -21.22
C SER A 99 8.21 -13.09 -21.06
N ASN A 100 8.10 -14.31 -20.53
CA ASN A 100 9.19 -15.29 -20.61
C ASN A 100 9.47 -15.68 -22.06
#